data_AF-A0A238VWR7-F1
#
_entry.id   AF-A0A238VWR7-F1
#
_cell.length_a   1.000
_cell.length_b   1.000
_cell.length_c   1.000
_cell.angle_alpha   90.00
_cell.angle_beta   90.00
_cell.angle_gamma   90.00
#
_symmetry.space_group_name_H-M   'P 1'
#
loop_
_entity.id
_entity.type
_entity.pdbx_description
1 polymer ?
#
loop_
_entity_poly.entity_id
_entity_poly.type
_entity_poly.pdbx_seq_one_letter_code
_entity_poly.pdbx_strand_id
1 'polypeptide(L)'
;MSSNPFDALIREVVRPEADADRTALTVSAGVVAAVNAGPPPTVDVDSAGGTVPTLRYLAGASPQVGDVVWVLSMGGAAMFVLGALA
;
A
#
# COMPACT_ATOMS: atom_id res chain seq x y z
N MET A 1 27.08 -5.71 -37.02
CA MET A 1 25.71 -5.49 -36.53
C MET A 1 25.80 -4.45 -35.41
N SER A 2 25.19 -3.28 -35.59
CA SER A 2 25.20 -2.22 -34.58
C SER A 2 24.22 -2.59 -33.48
N SER A 3 24.70 -2.76 -32.24
CA SER A 3 23.83 -2.94 -31.07
C SER A 3 23.15 -1.61 -30.79
N ASN A 4 21.82 -1.59 -30.77
CA ASN A 4 21.07 -0.39 -30.43
C ASN A 4 21.45 0.06 -29.01
N PRO A 5 21.99 1.27 -28.81
CA PRO A 5 22.43 1.73 -27.49
C PRO A 5 21.27 1.89 -26.49
N PHE A 6 20.03 1.91 -26.98
CA PHE A 6 18.84 1.99 -26.15
C PHE A 6 18.29 0.62 -25.71
N ASP A 7 18.84 -0.50 -26.18
CA ASP A 7 18.32 -1.83 -25.81
C ASP A 7 18.43 -2.11 -24.31
N ALA A 8 19.49 -1.61 -23.67
CA ALA A 8 19.66 -1.73 -22.22
C ALA A 8 18.63 -0.88 -21.45
N LEU A 9 18.37 0.35 -21.92
CA LEU A 9 17.39 1.25 -21.31
C LEU A 9 15.96 0.71 -21.48
N ILE A 10 15.62 0.21 -22.67
CA ILE A 10 14.31 -0.40 -22.94
C ILE A 10 14.13 -1.66 -22.09
N ARG A 11 15.16 -2.50 -21.94
CA ARG A 11 15.16 -3.65 -21.02
C ARG A 11 15.15 -3.27 -19.55
N GLU A 12 15.44 -2.04 -19.17
CA GLU A 12 15.36 -1.56 -17.79
C GLU A 12 13.97 -0.98 -17.50
N VAL A 13 13.42 -0.22 -18.46
CA VAL A 13 12.09 0.39 -18.38
C VAL A 13 10.97 -0.64 -18.59
N VAL A 14 11.19 -1.62 -19.46
CA VAL A 14 10.21 -2.66 -19.86
C VAL A 14 10.70 -4.02 -19.37
N ARG A 15 11.01 -4.14 -18.07
CA ARG A 15 11.06 -5.48 -17.45
C ARG A 15 9.64 -5.87 -17.08
N PRO A 16 9.14 -7.02 -17.56
CA PRO A 16 7.86 -7.56 -17.10
C PRO A 16 7.79 -7.67 -15.57
N GLU A 17 8.93 -7.91 -14.93
CA GLU A 17 9.10 -7.96 -13.47
C GLU A 17 8.90 -6.58 -12.82
N ALA A 18 9.41 -5.50 -13.42
CA ALA A 18 9.19 -4.13 -12.93
C ALA A 18 7.74 -3.66 -13.11
N ASP A 19 7.05 -4.18 -14.12
CA ASP A 19 5.61 -3.98 -14.32
C ASP A 19 4.77 -4.82 -13.36
N ALA A 20 5.18 -6.07 -13.11
CA ALA A 20 4.55 -6.96 -12.15
C ALA A 20 4.65 -6.39 -10.74
N ASP A 21 5.82 -5.90 -10.32
CA ASP A 21 6.00 -5.30 -9.00
C ASP A 21 5.19 -4.00 -8.85
N ARG A 22 5.02 -3.21 -9.92
CA ARG A 22 4.18 -2.00 -9.95
C ARG A 22 2.68 -2.27 -9.93
N THR A 23 2.25 -3.43 -10.40
CA THR A 23 0.84 -3.81 -10.51
C THR A 23 0.42 -4.86 -9.48
N ALA A 24 1.37 -5.40 -8.72
CA ALA A 24 1.12 -6.40 -7.68
C ALA A 24 0.21 -5.81 -6.60
N LEU A 25 -0.95 -6.43 -6.45
CA LEU A 25 -1.84 -6.20 -5.32
C LEU A 25 -1.37 -7.08 -4.17
N THR A 26 -1.07 -6.46 -3.03
CA THR A 26 -0.63 -7.15 -1.82
C THR A 26 -1.55 -6.80 -0.67
N VAL A 27 -1.75 -7.77 0.22
CA VAL A 27 -2.53 -7.62 1.45
C VAL A 27 -1.60 -7.94 2.61
N SER A 28 -1.42 -6.99 3.52
CA SER A 28 -0.64 -7.17 4.74
C SER A 28 -1.48 -6.89 5.98
N ALA A 29 -1.21 -7.61 7.07
CA ALA A 29 -1.81 -7.31 8.36
C ALA A 29 -1.06 -6.16 9.04
N GLY A 30 -1.79 -5.38 9.82
CA GLY A 30 -1.23 -4.34 10.69
C GLY A 30 -2.16 -4.02 11.86
N VAL A 31 -1.71 -3.11 12.70
CA VAL A 31 -2.44 -2.62 13.87
C VAL A 31 -2.63 -1.12 13.75
N VAL A 32 -3.83 -0.62 14.02
CA VAL A 32 -4.09 0.82 14.03
C VAL A 32 -3.31 1.47 15.16
N ALA A 33 -2.36 2.33 14.80
CA ALA A 33 -1.54 3.09 15.73
C ALA A 33 -2.18 4.44 16.08
N ALA A 34 -2.87 5.06 15.12
CA ALA A 34 -3.54 6.34 15.31
C ALA A 34 -4.82 6.46 14.46
N VAL A 35 -5.78 7.24 14.98
CA VAL A 35 -7.00 7.61 14.26
C VAL A 35 -7.03 9.12 14.09
N ASN A 36 -7.07 9.57 12.84
CA ASN A 36 -6.99 10.97 12.44
C ASN A 36 -8.37 11.47 12.02
N ALA A 37 -9.00 12.30 12.86
CA ALA A 37 -10.38 12.78 12.69
C ALA A 37 -10.57 13.90 11.65
N GLY A 38 -9.60 14.13 10.76
CA GLY A 38 -9.72 15.14 9.70
C GLY A 38 -10.79 14.75 8.66
N PRO A 39 -11.33 15.69 7.86
CA PRO A 39 -12.13 15.35 6.69
C PRO A 39 -11.22 15.22 5.45
N PRO A 40 -11.05 14.03 4.86
CA PRO A 40 -11.65 12.73 5.20
C PRO A 40 -10.86 11.99 6.28
N PRO A 41 -11.52 11.14 7.09
CA PRO A 41 -10.87 10.53 8.23
C PRO A 41 -9.91 9.44 7.77
N THR A 42 -8.80 9.31 8.48
CA THR A 42 -7.72 8.37 8.14
C THR A 42 -7.19 7.68 9.40
N VAL A 43 -6.38 6.65 9.20
CA VAL A 43 -5.66 5.95 10.26
C VAL A 43 -4.19 5.79 9.88
N ASP A 44 -3.35 5.69 10.90
CA ASP A 44 -1.97 5.24 10.74
C ASP A 44 -1.90 3.79 11.20
N VAL A 45 -1.25 2.93 10.42
CA VAL A 45 -1.20 1.49 10.68
C VAL A 45 0.25 1.05 10.82
N ASP A 46 0.57 0.43 11.95
CA ASP A 46 1.85 -0.23 12.15
C ASP A 46 1.81 -1.62 11.51
N SER A 47 2.78 -1.86 10.64
CA SER A 47 2.95 -3.14 9.95
C SER A 47 4.39 -3.64 10.11
N ALA A 48 4.64 -4.90 9.73
CA ALA A 48 5.98 -5.50 9.79
C ALA A 48 7.05 -4.73 8.97
N GLY A 49 6.63 -3.89 8.01
CA GLY A 49 7.51 -3.05 7.19
C GLY A 49 7.63 -1.59 7.67
N GLY A 50 6.98 -1.23 8.79
CA GLY A 50 6.92 0.13 9.32
C GLY A 50 5.50 0.69 9.39
N THR A 51 5.40 1.92 9.89
CA THR A 51 4.13 2.67 9.99
C THR A 51 3.72 3.18 8.62
N VAL A 52 2.48 2.91 8.25
CA VAL A 52 1.85 3.40 7.03
C VAL A 52 0.85 4.50 7.41
N PRO A 53 1.17 5.77 7.18
CA PRO A 53 0.34 6.87 7.65
C PRO A 53 -0.82 7.19 6.71
N THR A 54 -1.82 7.89 7.22
CA THR A 54 -2.90 8.54 6.44
C THR A 54 -3.74 7.60 5.57
N LEU A 55 -3.90 6.35 5.97
CA LEU A 55 -4.70 5.38 5.24
C LEU A 55 -6.20 5.66 5.40
N ARG A 56 -6.90 5.65 4.27
CA ARG A 56 -8.36 5.71 4.26
C ARG A 56 -8.94 4.33 4.55
N TYR A 57 -10.05 4.33 5.26
CA TYR A 57 -10.85 3.16 5.55
C TYR A 57 -12.24 3.28 4.91
N LEU A 58 -12.93 2.15 4.75
CA LEU A 58 -14.26 2.09 4.13
C LEU A 58 -15.28 2.95 4.90
N ALA A 59 -16.17 3.63 4.15
CA ALA A 59 -17.24 4.42 4.77
C ALA A 59 -18.11 3.54 5.67
N GLY A 60 -18.37 4.01 6.90
CA GLY A 60 -19.09 3.24 7.92
C GLY A 60 -18.21 2.34 8.79
N ALA A 61 -16.94 2.16 8.45
CA ALA A 61 -15.97 1.59 9.40
C ALA A 61 -15.58 2.64 10.46
N SER A 62 -15.32 2.18 11.67
CA SER A 62 -14.91 3.01 12.81
C SER A 62 -13.68 2.40 13.51
N PRO A 63 -12.52 2.36 12.84
CA PRO A 63 -11.32 1.78 13.41
C PRO A 63 -10.90 2.53 14.69
N GLN A 64 -10.42 1.79 15.67
CA GLN A 64 -9.89 2.26 16.93
C GLN A 64 -8.42 1.89 17.05
N VAL A 65 -7.68 2.64 17.89
CA VAL A 65 -6.28 2.31 18.19
C VAL A 65 -6.21 0.92 18.81
N GLY A 66 -5.37 0.05 18.26
CA GLY A 66 -5.25 -1.34 18.65
C GLY A 66 -6.00 -2.33 17.76
N ASP A 67 -6.89 -1.86 16.88
CA ASP A 67 -7.60 -2.75 15.95
C ASP A 67 -6.63 -3.42 14.99
N VAL A 68 -6.86 -4.72 14.75
CA VAL A 68 -6.17 -5.45 13.69
C VAL A 68 -6.88 -5.18 12.37
N VAL A 69 -6.11 -4.74 11.39
CA VAL A 69 -6.60 -4.34 10.08
C VAL A 69 -5.78 -4.95 8.95
N TRP A 70 -6.36 -4.97 7.75
CA TRP A 70 -5.67 -5.37 6.53
C TRP A 70 -5.36 -4.17 5.66
N VAL A 71 -4.09 -3.97 5.30
CA VAL A 71 -3.63 -2.94 4.38
C VAL A 71 -3.52 -3.52 2.98
N LEU A 72 -4.24 -2.92 2.05
CA LEU A 72 -4.18 -3.22 0.64
C LEU A 72 -3.20 -2.26 -0.04
N SER A 73 -2.17 -2.82 -0.68
CA SER A 73 -1.13 -2.06 -1.38
C SER A 73 -1.03 -2.48 -2.84
N MET A 74 -0.75 -1.53 -3.72
CA MET A 74 -0.50 -1.76 -5.14
C MET A 74 0.81 -1.08 -5.53
N GLY A 75 1.74 -1.81 -6.13
CA GLY A 75 3.01 -1.21 -6.55
C GLY A 75 3.91 -0.76 -5.40
N GLY A 76 3.73 -1.33 -4.20
CA GLY A 76 4.39 -0.89 -2.97
C GLY A 76 3.77 0.36 -2.33
N ALA A 77 2.80 1.02 -2.97
CA ALA A 77 2.04 2.11 -2.39
C ALA A 77 0.80 1.54 -1.67
N ALA A 78 0.67 1.85 -0.39
CA ALA A 78 -0.54 1.51 0.36
C ALA A 78 -1.72 2.35 -0.13
N MET A 79 -2.84 1.68 -0.42
CA MET A 79 -3.99 2.31 -1.06
C MET A 79 -5.16 2.44 -0.08
N PHE A 80 -5.51 1.36 0.62
CA PHE A 80 -6.71 1.33 1.48
C PHE A 80 -6.55 0.36 2.65
N VAL A 81 -7.29 0.64 3.73
CA VAL A 81 -7.49 -0.28 4.85
C VAL A 81 -8.84 -0.99 4.72
N LEU A 82 -8.80 -2.32 4.85
CA LEU A 82 -9.96 -3.19 4.86
C LEU A 82 -10.21 -3.71 6.29
N GLY A 83 -11.32 -3.25 6.88
CA GLY A 83 -12.00 -3.82 8.05
C GLY A 83 -11.23 -3.78 9.38
N ALA A 84 -11.86 -3.19 10.40
CA ALA A 84 -11.52 -3.44 11.79
C ALA A 84 -12.21 -4.73 12.24
N LEU A 85 -11.43 -5.73 12.69
CA LEU A 85 -11.98 -6.85 13.44
C LEU A 85 -12.14 -6.39 14.90
N ALA A 86 -13.38 -6.11 15.29
CA ALA A 86 -13.78 -5.88 16.68
C ALA A 86 -13.72 -7.17 17.50
#